data_AF-A0A179H9S1-F1
#
_entry.id   AF-A0A179H9S1-F1
#
_cell.length_a   1.000
_cell.length_b   1.000
_cell.length_c   1.000
_cell.angle_alpha   90.00
_cell.angle_beta   90.00
_cell.angle_gamma   90.00
#
_symmetry.space_group_name_H-M   'P 1'
#
loop_
_entity.id
_entity.type
_entity.pdbx_description
1 polymer ?
#
loop_
_entity_poly.entity_id
_entity_poly.type
_entity_poly.pdbx_seq_one_letter_code
_entity_poly.pdbx_strand_id
1 'polypeptide(L)'
;MFENTAPETGASELAESGTTAQGRSTNDENSQPEKLYYTYRQDDVLCELRADARLFKSVKASDYPPPALTLDEKKAIDRKEHSCSLAELAMLPIFTAAEEQMLANVRAKIKKGKGDDYDRLEKDFKDLKLELEEECRYIKCLEFEQGMLRSKNDRRFKELEELVCILEKRVSTIDQ
;
A
#
# COMPACT_ATOMS: atom_id res chain seq x y z
N MET A 1 63.41 88.27 -40.15
CA MET A 1 64.50 87.50 -40.78
C MET A 1 63.93 86.13 -41.15
N PHE A 2 64.47 85.50 -42.19
CA PHE A 2 63.96 84.26 -42.78
C PHE A 2 64.47 82.99 -42.08
N GLU A 3 64.00 81.84 -42.58
CA GLU A 3 64.55 80.47 -42.47
C GLU A 3 64.07 79.66 -41.24
N ASN A 4 63.25 78.61 -41.43
CA ASN A 4 63.54 77.25 -41.99
C ASN A 4 64.32 76.39 -40.95
N THR A 5 64.06 75.09 -40.73
CA THR A 5 63.22 74.08 -41.42
C THR A 5 62.96 72.90 -40.45
N ALA A 6 61.86 72.15 -40.63
CA ALA A 6 61.77 70.75 -40.17
C ALA A 6 62.50 69.83 -41.18
N PRO A 7 62.88 68.57 -40.88
CA PRO A 7 61.94 67.45 -40.64
C PRO A 7 62.42 66.58 -39.42
N GLU A 8 62.24 65.26 -39.22
CA GLU A 8 61.66 64.18 -40.06
C GLU A 8 61.16 62.96 -39.26
N THR A 9 59.94 62.51 -39.58
CA THR A 9 59.32 61.14 -39.63
C THR A 9 59.62 60.00 -38.64
N GLY A 10 58.60 59.14 -38.51
CA GLY A 10 58.61 57.90 -37.71
C GLY A 10 57.24 57.21 -37.69
N ALA A 11 56.64 57.03 -38.87
CA ALA A 11 55.30 56.45 -39.01
C ALA A 11 55.37 54.91 -39.16
N SER A 12 54.51 54.21 -38.42
CA SER A 12 53.70 53.05 -38.87
C SER A 12 52.66 52.80 -37.76
N GLU A 13 51.38 53.07 -37.94
CA GLU A 13 50.40 52.48 -38.88
C GLU A 13 49.73 51.19 -38.38
N LEU A 14 48.38 51.25 -38.46
CA LEU A 14 47.47 50.15 -38.80
C LEU A 14 47.38 48.93 -37.86
N ALA A 15 46.29 48.89 -37.09
CA ALA A 15 45.10 48.18 -37.57
C ALA A 15 43.82 48.68 -36.88
N GLU A 16 42.85 49.14 -37.68
CA GLU A 16 41.48 49.45 -37.25
C GLU A 16 40.59 48.18 -37.26
N SER A 17 39.31 48.36 -36.91
CA SER A 17 38.20 47.39 -37.03
C SER A 17 38.08 46.39 -35.87
N GLY A 18 36.96 46.22 -35.16
CA GLY A 18 35.67 46.92 -35.23
C GLY A 18 34.49 45.94 -35.34
N THR A 19 33.53 46.02 -34.40
CA THR A 19 32.24 45.28 -34.38
C THR A 19 32.38 43.73 -34.30
N THR A 20 31.54 42.94 -33.63
CA THR A 20 30.06 42.98 -33.58
C THR A 20 29.52 42.24 -32.33
N ALA A 21 28.20 42.25 -32.17
CA ALA A 21 27.40 41.71 -31.08
C ALA A 21 27.50 40.18 -30.78
N GLN A 22 26.75 39.80 -29.73
CA GLN A 22 26.28 38.45 -29.34
C GLN A 22 27.27 37.52 -28.62
N GLY A 23 27.09 37.48 -27.28
CA GLY A 23 27.61 36.44 -26.39
C GLY A 23 26.55 36.05 -25.34
N ARG A 24 25.38 35.59 -25.80
CA ARG A 24 24.28 35.12 -24.94
C ARG A 24 24.66 33.76 -24.33
N SER A 25 25.36 33.76 -23.21
CA SER A 25 25.71 32.53 -22.48
C SER A 25 24.64 32.21 -21.44
N THR A 26 23.75 31.30 -21.80
CA THR A 26 22.71 30.73 -20.93
C THR A 26 23.30 29.67 -20.02
N ASN A 27 23.68 30.05 -18.80
CA ASN A 27 23.91 29.09 -17.72
C ASN A 27 22.62 28.90 -16.88
N ASP A 28 21.55 28.48 -17.56
CA ASP A 28 20.28 28.04 -16.96
C ASP A 28 20.29 26.52 -16.67
N GLU A 29 21.46 25.93 -16.40
CA GLU A 29 21.61 24.51 -16.04
C GLU A 29 21.05 24.17 -14.64
N ASN A 30 20.51 25.16 -13.93
CA ASN A 30 19.75 24.96 -12.70
C ASN A 30 18.22 25.10 -12.90
N SER A 31 17.75 24.93 -14.14
CA SER A 31 16.34 24.61 -14.43
C SER A 31 15.99 23.24 -13.84
N GLN A 32 15.76 23.19 -12.53
CA GLN A 32 14.83 22.22 -11.98
C GLN A 32 13.54 22.30 -12.82
N PRO A 33 12.93 21.18 -13.22
CA PRO A 33 11.66 21.23 -13.94
C PRO A 33 10.69 22.07 -13.11
N GLU A 34 10.03 23.05 -13.74
CA GLU A 34 9.09 23.97 -13.08
C GLU A 34 8.24 23.17 -12.08
N LYS A 35 8.22 23.58 -10.81
CA LYS A 35 7.47 22.87 -9.76
C LYS A 35 5.96 23.00 -10.00
N LEU A 36 5.42 22.22 -10.93
CA LEU A 36 4.01 22.18 -11.32
C LEU A 36 3.20 21.23 -10.42
N TYR A 37 3.55 21.16 -9.13
CA TYR A 37 3.29 19.99 -8.30
C TYR A 37 2.62 20.36 -6.98
N TYR A 38 1.33 20.70 -7.05
CA TYR A 38 0.27 20.48 -6.04
C TYR A 38 -1.08 20.93 -6.61
N THR A 39 -1.61 20.13 -7.54
CA THR A 39 -2.88 20.36 -8.23
C THR A 39 -3.99 19.43 -7.71
N TYR A 40 -5.24 19.65 -8.14
CA TYR A 40 -6.36 18.77 -7.81
C TYR A 40 -6.04 17.29 -8.11
N ARG A 41 -5.35 17.00 -9.22
CA ARG A 41 -4.99 15.63 -9.61
C ARG A 41 -3.95 14.99 -8.69
N GLN A 42 -3.01 15.77 -8.15
CA GLN A 42 -2.10 15.27 -7.11
C GLN A 42 -2.85 15.04 -5.78
N ASP A 43 -3.72 15.98 -5.40
CA ASP A 43 -4.50 15.89 -4.16
C ASP A 43 -5.42 14.65 -4.17
N ASP A 44 -6.06 14.32 -5.30
CA ASP A 44 -6.87 13.11 -5.48
C ASP A 44 -6.04 11.82 -5.28
N VAL A 45 -4.92 11.66 -6.02
CA VAL A 45 -4.05 10.47 -5.91
C VAL A 45 -3.49 10.31 -4.48
N LEU A 46 -3.13 11.42 -3.83
CA LEU A 46 -2.68 11.39 -2.43
C LEU A 46 -3.83 11.07 -1.47
N CYS A 47 -5.06 11.49 -1.74
CA CYS A 47 -6.22 11.15 -0.92
C CYS A 47 -6.58 9.67 -1.01
N GLU A 48 -6.62 9.09 -2.20
CA GLU A 48 -6.82 7.64 -2.40
C GLU A 48 -5.72 6.83 -1.71
N LEU A 49 -4.45 7.17 -1.97
CA LEU A 49 -3.32 6.43 -1.39
C LEU A 49 -3.23 6.60 0.14
N ARG A 50 -3.72 7.71 0.70
CA ARG A 50 -3.88 7.87 2.16
C ARG A 50 -5.06 7.06 2.70
N ALA A 51 -6.17 6.96 1.97
CA ALA A 51 -7.31 6.14 2.38
C ALA A 51 -6.91 4.66 2.49
N ASP A 52 -6.21 4.15 1.47
CA ASP A 52 -5.65 2.79 1.45
C ASP A 52 -4.60 2.57 2.57
N ALA A 53 -3.80 3.60 2.88
CA ALA A 53 -2.77 3.53 3.92
C ALA A 53 -3.30 3.60 5.37
N ARG A 54 -4.53 4.11 5.61
CA ARG A 54 -5.07 4.33 6.97
C ARG A 54 -5.05 3.09 7.87
N LEU A 55 -5.12 1.91 7.28
CA LEU A 55 -5.11 0.63 8.00
C LEU A 55 -3.69 0.15 8.35
N PHE A 56 -2.64 0.70 7.72
CA PHE A 56 -1.26 0.20 7.80
C PHE A 56 -0.33 1.15 8.55
N LYS A 57 -0.08 0.86 9.83
CA LYS A 57 0.83 1.61 10.73
C LYS A 57 2.27 1.76 10.22
N SER A 58 2.66 0.99 9.19
CA SER A 58 3.98 1.04 8.54
C SER A 58 4.15 2.24 7.58
N VAL A 59 3.04 2.83 7.13
CA VAL A 59 3.01 4.04 6.30
C VAL A 59 2.90 5.27 7.20
N LYS A 60 3.77 6.25 6.98
CA LYS A 60 3.84 7.51 7.73
C LYS A 60 3.62 8.70 6.79
N ALA A 61 3.20 9.83 7.34
CA ALA A 61 3.08 11.08 6.58
C ALA A 61 4.40 11.48 5.88
N SER A 62 5.55 11.16 6.47
CA SER A 62 6.89 11.38 5.91
C SER A 62 7.26 10.48 4.73
N ASP A 63 6.47 9.44 4.42
CA ASP A 63 6.69 8.59 3.24
C ASP A 63 6.08 9.19 1.97
N TYR A 64 5.23 10.22 2.11
CA TYR A 64 4.61 10.94 0.99
C TYR A 64 5.44 12.17 0.59
N PRO A 65 5.31 12.66 -0.66
CA PRO A 65 5.81 13.96 -1.06
C PRO A 65 5.43 15.07 -0.07
N PRO A 66 6.36 15.97 0.29
CA PRO A 66 6.06 17.11 1.15
C PRO A 66 5.33 18.23 0.35
N PRO A 67 4.35 18.93 0.94
CA PRO A 67 3.73 20.10 0.32
C PRO A 67 4.75 21.24 0.21
N ALA A 68 5.35 21.37 -0.97
CA ALA A 68 6.49 22.25 -1.23
C ALA A 68 6.18 23.44 -2.16
N LEU A 69 4.89 23.78 -2.33
CA LEU A 69 4.43 24.96 -3.05
C LEU A 69 4.01 26.09 -2.12
N THR A 70 4.37 27.30 -2.52
CA THR A 70 3.76 28.54 -2.06
C THR A 70 2.34 28.71 -2.62
N LEU A 71 1.57 29.62 -2.01
CA LEU A 71 0.19 29.91 -2.43
C LEU A 71 0.09 30.41 -3.87
N ASP A 72 1.10 31.14 -4.36
CA ASP A 72 1.08 31.74 -5.69
C ASP A 72 1.57 30.76 -6.77
N GLU A 73 2.49 29.84 -6.45
CA GLU A 73 2.79 28.68 -7.30
C GLU A 73 1.53 27.82 -7.50
N LYS A 74 0.79 27.49 -6.42
CA LYS A 74 -0.48 26.72 -6.55
C LYS A 74 -1.49 27.42 -7.48
N LYS A 75 -1.75 28.72 -7.27
CA LYS A 75 -2.64 29.50 -8.16
C LYS A 75 -2.18 29.58 -9.62
N ALA A 76 -0.86 29.58 -9.88
CA ALA A 76 -0.34 29.61 -11.24
C ALA A 76 -0.60 28.28 -11.96
N ILE A 77 -0.42 27.16 -11.25
CA ILE A 77 -0.64 25.82 -11.81
C ILE A 77 -2.14 25.55 -11.96
N ASP A 78 -2.97 25.94 -10.99
CA ASP A 78 -4.43 25.81 -11.09
C ASP A 78 -4.95 26.49 -12.38
N ARG A 79 -4.48 27.70 -12.71
CA ARG A 79 -4.83 28.39 -13.96
C ARG A 79 -4.33 27.64 -15.20
N LYS A 80 -3.12 27.07 -15.15
CA LYS A 80 -2.54 26.26 -16.24
C LYS A 80 -3.40 25.03 -16.50
N GLU A 81 -3.82 24.31 -15.45
CA GLU A 81 -4.70 23.14 -15.60
C GLU A 81 -6.07 23.50 -16.20
N HIS A 82 -6.70 24.58 -15.75
CA HIS A 82 -7.99 25.04 -16.31
C HIS A 82 -7.90 25.52 -17.76
N SER A 83 -6.68 25.79 -18.27
CA SER A 83 -6.45 26.21 -19.67
C SER A 83 -6.12 25.06 -20.62
N CYS A 84 -5.82 23.87 -20.10
CA CYS A 84 -5.49 22.69 -20.90
C CYS A 84 -6.75 21.83 -21.17
N SER A 85 -6.78 21.17 -22.33
CA SER A 85 -7.76 20.11 -22.60
C SER A 85 -7.46 18.85 -21.77
N LEU A 86 -8.47 17.99 -21.58
CA LEU A 86 -8.31 16.71 -20.88
C LEU A 86 -7.23 15.81 -21.49
N ALA A 87 -7.06 15.86 -22.82
CA ALA A 87 -6.04 15.09 -23.53
C ALA A 87 -4.62 15.61 -23.25
N GLU A 88 -4.44 16.94 -23.21
CA GLU A 88 -3.16 17.56 -22.84
C GLU A 88 -2.82 17.30 -21.37
N LEU A 89 -3.81 17.45 -20.48
CA LEU A 89 -3.64 17.13 -19.06
C LEU A 89 -3.19 15.69 -18.83
N ALA A 90 -3.77 14.72 -19.54
CA ALA A 90 -3.42 13.30 -19.43
C ALA A 90 -1.97 12.98 -19.85
N MET A 91 -1.34 13.82 -20.67
CA MET A 91 0.05 13.68 -21.10
C MET A 91 1.07 14.35 -20.16
N LEU A 92 0.61 15.19 -19.22
CA LEU A 92 1.48 15.86 -18.26
C LEU A 92 1.77 14.96 -17.06
N PRO A 93 3.05 14.82 -16.64
CA PRO A 93 3.40 14.04 -15.46
C PRO A 93 2.76 14.64 -14.21
N ILE A 94 2.06 13.82 -13.43
CA ILE A 94 1.36 14.28 -12.22
C ILE A 94 2.36 14.52 -11.08
N PHE A 95 3.43 13.72 -10.97
CA PHE A 95 4.47 13.82 -9.96
C PHE A 95 5.86 13.80 -10.61
N THR A 96 6.88 14.34 -9.93
CA THR A 96 8.27 14.16 -10.35
C THR A 96 8.73 12.72 -10.16
N ALA A 97 9.82 12.32 -10.83
CA ALA A 97 10.37 10.96 -10.71
C ALA A 97 10.76 10.58 -9.26
N ALA A 98 11.22 11.55 -8.46
CA ALA A 98 11.53 11.33 -7.05
C ALA A 98 10.26 11.10 -6.21
N GLU A 99 9.19 11.85 -6.48
CA GLU A 99 7.91 11.71 -5.81
C GLU A 99 7.19 10.42 -6.21
N GLU A 100 7.21 10.01 -7.49
CA GLU A 100 6.72 8.69 -7.89
C GLU A 100 7.48 7.55 -7.20
N GLN A 101 8.79 7.69 -6.97
CA GLN A 101 9.55 6.71 -6.19
C GLN A 101 9.09 6.66 -4.73
N MET A 102 8.76 7.80 -4.11
CA MET A 102 8.15 7.85 -2.77
C MET A 102 6.76 7.18 -2.76
N LEU A 103 5.91 7.49 -3.73
CA LEU A 103 4.58 6.88 -3.88
C LEU A 103 4.67 5.37 -4.16
N ALA A 104 5.64 4.91 -4.97
CA ALA A 104 5.92 3.50 -5.19
C ALA A 104 6.32 2.78 -3.90
N ASN A 105 7.15 3.42 -3.06
CA ASN A 105 7.49 2.89 -1.73
C ASN A 105 6.25 2.79 -0.81
N VAL A 106 5.36 3.79 -0.83
CA VAL A 106 4.08 3.73 -0.09
C VAL A 106 3.18 2.61 -0.60
N ARG A 107 2.97 2.51 -1.92
CA ARG A 107 2.21 1.43 -2.58
C ARG A 107 2.77 0.04 -2.20
N ALA A 108 4.10 -0.10 -2.15
CA ALA A 108 4.77 -1.34 -1.73
C ALA A 108 4.55 -1.66 -0.23
N LYS A 109 4.61 -0.66 0.67
CA LYS A 109 4.29 -0.83 2.09
C LYS A 109 2.84 -1.28 2.31
N ILE A 110 1.89 -0.68 1.59
CA ILE A 110 0.46 -1.06 1.63
C ILE A 110 0.29 -2.51 1.15
N LYS A 111 0.89 -2.86 0.01
CA LYS A 111 0.84 -4.22 -0.54
C LYS A 111 1.42 -5.24 0.44
N LYS A 112 2.55 -4.92 1.08
CA LYS A 112 3.13 -5.79 2.11
C LYS A 112 2.21 -5.92 3.32
N GLY A 113 1.66 -4.82 3.85
CA GLY A 113 0.73 -4.85 4.98
C GLY A 113 -0.49 -5.74 4.70
N LYS A 114 -1.09 -5.62 3.51
CA LYS A 114 -2.18 -6.51 3.07
C LYS A 114 -1.74 -7.99 3.08
N GLY A 115 -0.53 -8.30 2.61
CA GLY A 115 0.05 -9.66 2.68
C GLY A 115 0.25 -10.16 4.11
N ASP A 116 0.91 -9.37 4.96
CA ASP A 116 1.16 -9.70 6.37
C ASP A 116 -0.17 -9.96 7.15
N ASP A 117 -1.27 -9.30 6.78
CA ASP A 117 -2.61 -9.53 7.34
C ASP A 117 -3.27 -10.82 6.81
N TYR A 118 -3.13 -11.13 5.51
CA TYR A 118 -3.61 -12.40 4.93
C TYR A 118 -2.87 -13.61 5.53
N ASP A 119 -1.55 -13.53 5.70
CA ASP A 119 -0.73 -14.61 6.28
C ASP A 119 -1.14 -14.91 7.73
N ARG A 120 -1.51 -13.87 8.50
CA ARG A 120 -2.08 -14.02 9.86
C ARG A 120 -3.43 -14.70 9.82
N LEU A 121 -4.34 -14.21 8.98
CA LEU A 121 -5.68 -14.78 8.85
C LEU A 121 -5.63 -16.25 8.41
N GLU A 122 -4.73 -16.61 7.49
CA GLU A 122 -4.53 -18.01 7.08
C GLU A 122 -4.01 -18.88 8.24
N LYS A 123 -3.12 -18.34 9.09
CA LYS A 123 -2.66 -19.04 10.30
C LYS A 123 -3.81 -19.22 11.29
N ASP A 124 -4.56 -18.17 11.60
CA ASP A 124 -5.68 -18.22 12.54
C ASP A 124 -6.76 -19.22 12.08
N PHE A 125 -7.04 -19.31 10.77
CA PHE A 125 -7.92 -20.34 10.20
C PHE A 125 -7.36 -21.76 10.31
N LYS A 126 -6.04 -21.96 10.18
CA LYS A 126 -5.41 -23.28 10.38
C LYS A 126 -5.48 -23.71 11.84
N ASP A 127 -5.21 -22.80 12.76
CA ASP A 127 -5.26 -23.06 14.20
C ASP A 127 -6.71 -23.40 14.64
N LEU A 128 -7.71 -22.61 14.21
CA LEU A 128 -9.14 -22.89 14.45
C LEU A 128 -9.60 -24.22 13.83
N LYS A 129 -9.09 -24.58 12.65
CA LYS A 129 -9.41 -25.86 12.02
C LYS A 129 -8.88 -27.05 12.84
N LEU A 130 -7.67 -26.94 13.41
CA LEU A 130 -7.09 -27.98 14.27
C LEU A 130 -7.91 -28.15 15.56
N GLU A 131 -8.31 -27.05 16.20
CA GLU A 131 -9.19 -27.05 17.37
C GLU A 131 -10.54 -27.74 17.06
N LEU A 132 -11.16 -27.40 15.92
CA LEU A 132 -12.39 -28.06 15.47
C LEU A 132 -12.20 -29.56 15.18
N GLU A 133 -11.05 -29.97 14.63
CA GLU A 133 -10.71 -31.39 14.41
C GLU A 133 -10.43 -32.15 15.72
N GLU A 134 -10.00 -31.46 16.79
CA GLU A 134 -9.86 -32.02 18.13
C GLU A 134 -11.22 -32.20 18.81
N GLU A 135 -12.06 -31.17 18.84
CA GLU A 135 -13.42 -31.25 19.38
C GLU A 135 -14.27 -32.29 18.62
N CYS A 136 -14.17 -32.36 17.29
CA CYS A 136 -14.85 -33.39 16.50
C CYS A 136 -14.35 -34.81 16.79
N ARG A 137 -13.10 -34.99 17.24
CA ARG A 137 -12.60 -36.29 17.70
C ARG A 137 -13.13 -36.62 19.10
N TYR A 138 -13.14 -35.63 20.00
CA TYR A 138 -13.66 -35.79 21.36
C TYR A 138 -15.16 -36.14 21.37
N ILE A 139 -15.98 -35.45 20.59
CA ILE A 139 -17.41 -35.76 20.43
C ILE A 139 -17.62 -37.22 19.96
N LYS A 140 -16.85 -37.69 18.97
CA LYS A 140 -16.94 -39.08 18.49
C LYS A 140 -16.57 -40.11 19.56
N CYS A 141 -15.62 -39.79 20.45
CA CYS A 141 -15.33 -40.63 21.61
C CYS A 141 -16.52 -40.69 22.57
N LEU A 142 -17.14 -39.55 22.88
CA LEU A 142 -18.34 -39.50 23.74
C LEU A 142 -19.54 -40.25 23.12
N GLU A 143 -19.77 -40.12 21.82
CA GLU A 143 -20.80 -40.86 21.09
C GLU A 143 -20.59 -42.38 21.17
N PHE A 144 -19.34 -42.84 21.03
CA PHE A 144 -18.97 -44.24 21.18
C PHE A 144 -19.17 -44.75 22.60
N GLU A 145 -18.73 -44.00 23.61
CA GLU A 145 -18.95 -44.33 25.02
C GLU A 145 -20.44 -44.39 25.38
N GLN A 146 -21.24 -43.43 24.89
CA GLN A 146 -22.68 -43.45 25.08
C GLN A 146 -23.32 -44.68 24.43
N GLY A 147 -22.88 -45.07 23.22
CA GLY A 147 -23.30 -46.31 22.56
C GLY A 147 -22.98 -47.57 23.38
N MET A 148 -21.77 -47.66 23.94
CA MET A 148 -21.38 -48.76 24.83
C MET A 148 -22.22 -48.81 26.12
N LEU A 149 -22.52 -47.65 26.72
CA LEU A 149 -23.35 -47.56 27.91
C LEU A 149 -24.80 -48.00 27.63
N ARG A 150 -25.39 -47.58 26.50
CA ARG A 150 -26.71 -48.05 26.05
C ARG A 150 -26.74 -49.57 25.87
N SER A 151 -25.78 -50.13 25.12
CA SER A 151 -25.70 -51.58 24.89
C SER A 151 -25.56 -52.38 26.20
N LYS A 152 -24.77 -51.90 27.17
CA LYS A 152 -24.69 -52.50 28.52
C LYS A 152 -26.01 -52.43 29.28
N ASN A 153 -26.77 -51.34 29.12
CA ASN A 153 -28.06 -51.16 29.77
C ASN A 153 -29.13 -52.07 29.15
N ASP A 154 -29.20 -52.13 27.81
CA ASP A 154 -30.12 -53.01 27.08
C ASP A 154 -29.91 -54.48 27.45
N ARG A 155 -28.65 -54.89 27.62
CA ARG A 155 -28.31 -56.24 28.10
C ARG A 155 -28.81 -56.48 29.52
N ARG A 156 -28.56 -55.55 30.45
CA ARG A 156 -29.04 -55.66 31.84
C ARG A 156 -30.57 -55.67 31.93
N PHE A 157 -31.24 -54.93 31.05
CA PHE A 157 -32.70 -54.91 31.00
C PHE A 157 -33.25 -56.30 30.63
N LYS A 158 -32.69 -56.95 29.60
CA LYS A 158 -33.04 -58.33 29.23
C LYS A 158 -32.73 -59.34 30.33
N GLU A 159 -31.57 -59.24 30.97
CA GLU A 159 -31.19 -60.08 32.12
C GLU A 159 -32.20 -59.91 33.28
N LEU A 160 -32.76 -58.71 33.49
CA LEU A 160 -33.83 -58.47 34.47
C LEU A 160 -35.19 -59.05 34.03
N GLU A 161 -35.59 -58.88 32.76
CA GLU A 161 -36.83 -59.48 32.21
C GLU A 161 -36.82 -61.02 32.35
N GLU A 162 -35.69 -61.66 32.04
CA GLU A 162 -35.51 -63.10 32.22
C GLU A 162 -35.63 -63.52 33.70
N LEU A 163 -35.01 -62.78 34.62
CA LEU A 163 -35.10 -63.04 36.06
C LEU A 163 -36.53 -62.87 36.60
N VAL A 164 -37.26 -61.84 36.15
CA VAL A 164 -38.68 -61.64 36.51
C VAL A 164 -39.51 -62.84 36.04
N CYS A 165 -39.36 -63.28 34.79
CA CYS A 165 -40.08 -64.44 34.26
C CYS A 165 -39.77 -65.74 35.03
N ILE A 166 -38.52 -65.93 35.50
CA ILE A 166 -38.14 -67.07 36.35
C ILE A 166 -38.82 -66.98 37.73
N LEU A 167 -38.90 -65.79 38.32
CA LEU A 167 -39.54 -65.57 39.61
C LEU A 167 -41.06 -65.78 39.53
N GLU A 168 -41.73 -65.23 38.52
CA GLU A 168 -43.17 -65.41 38.28
C GLU A 168 -43.56 -66.90 38.15
N LYS A 169 -42.77 -67.66 37.38
CA LYS A 169 -42.94 -69.12 37.25
C LYS A 169 -42.78 -69.84 38.58
N ARG A 170 -41.78 -69.45 39.39
CA ARG A 170 -41.53 -70.06 40.71
C ARG A 170 -42.65 -69.74 41.70
N VAL A 171 -43.13 -68.50 41.77
CA VAL A 171 -44.28 -68.10 42.60
C VAL A 171 -45.51 -68.91 42.20
N SER A 172 -45.80 -68.99 40.90
CA SER A 172 -46.92 -69.79 40.35
C SER A 172 -46.83 -71.30 40.62
N THR A 173 -45.66 -71.80 41.05
CA THR A 173 -45.45 -73.21 41.46
C THR A 173 -45.50 -73.40 42.98
N ILE A 174 -45.45 -72.32 43.76
CA ILE A 174 -45.54 -72.33 45.23
C ILE A 174 -47.00 -72.15 45.67
N ASP A 175 -47.81 -71.45 44.88
CA ASP A 175 -49.25 -71.23 45.12
C ASP A 175 -50.14 -72.39 44.61
N GLN A 176 -49.57 -73.58 44.35
CA GLN A 176 -50.24 -74.82 43.93
C GLN A 176 -50.10 -75.94 44.97
#